data_AF-A0A2W4QXI9-F1
#
_entry.id   AF-A0A2W4QXI9-F1
#
_cell.length_a   1.000
_cell.length_b   1.000
_cell.length_c   1.000
_cell.angle_alpha   90.00
_cell.angle_beta   90.00
_cell.angle_gamma   90.00
#
_symmetry.space_group_name_H-M   'P 1'
#
loop_
_entity.id
_entity.type
_entity.pdbx_description
1 polymer ?
#
loop_
_entity_poly.entity_id
_entity_poly.type
_entity_poly.pdbx_seq_one_letter_code
_entity_poly.pdbx_strand_id
1 'polypeptide(L)'
;MPGVHPTSLVPTTFLSDDNPDLAPLLDRLRTLLQTAFAVEDPYHGVNHALDVERYVRQICDAPDIAIHGPARDLLRAAALLHDIGYSAYQPDWSPDRREHIRAGLDIAARFLAADPATASQTTVTRALLYLIAHHDDTNFKFPTALRDGEVVPADLGDHADMLAAFEQSLAPEDRAALTRLLCVLREADALAATDTAGAERTFGYSVERGLPVFAPGNPLNAWCWEESAVSNVRIAARRLLLDATSEAGKSAARRSYAAAEAVILDVCRHYEVPYIPETAALDPVAAGTSPVDGQAEVEDFRLLRYIGWNTVVGILRGVAIIGDRSLKPYATARITASRLPIASLRPAATYALERQIAGHRALQRGLQREYALSLFDLTGALDYVCDGRQYRISPPLVETYFEPSEGQRISVIVDGLHRVMLARELGIEEIWVIEISDIPEQFPLVPLPLTWDDVRLVSDVPPTLQKRRFRFPTLESFPDISGFSQVQVNEENFLYFFYRDLSLLGSDGIRTQS
;
A
#
# COMPACT_ATOMS: atom_id res chain seq x y z
N MET A 1 13.84 8.35 40.45
CA MET A 1 12.38 8.37 40.69
C MET A 1 11.84 6.99 40.32
N PRO A 2 10.90 6.44 41.09
CA PRO A 2 10.54 5.02 41.06
C PRO A 2 9.79 4.64 39.78
N GLY A 3 9.88 3.35 39.44
CA GLY A 3 9.54 2.77 38.15
C GLY A 3 8.10 2.97 37.70
N VAL A 4 7.97 3.18 36.39
CA VAL A 4 6.73 3.02 35.64
C VAL A 4 6.45 1.52 35.58
N HIS A 5 5.46 1.06 36.32
CA HIS A 5 4.92 -0.28 36.17
C HIS A 5 4.30 -0.45 34.78
N PRO A 6 4.39 -1.64 34.15
CA PRO A 6 3.76 -1.87 32.86
C PRO A 6 2.25 -1.82 32.98
N THR A 7 1.63 -1.10 32.04
CA THR A 7 0.30 -1.29 31.46
C THR A 7 -0.71 -2.06 32.31
N SER A 8 -1.65 -1.29 32.88
CA SER A 8 -2.95 -1.75 33.36
C SER A 8 -3.51 -2.88 32.48
N LEU A 9 -3.75 -4.06 33.06
CA LEU A 9 -4.60 -5.10 32.50
C LEU A 9 -5.91 -4.44 32.05
N VAL A 10 -6.17 -4.38 30.74
CA VAL A 10 -7.51 -4.04 30.25
C VAL A 10 -8.30 -5.34 30.30
N PRO A 11 -9.26 -5.50 31.21
CA PRO A 11 -10.00 -6.74 31.29
C PRO A 11 -10.82 -6.93 30.01
N THR A 12 -10.83 -8.13 29.44
CA THR A 12 -11.82 -8.54 28.43
C THR A 12 -13.16 -8.78 29.12
N THR A 13 -13.84 -7.70 29.50
CA THR A 13 -15.12 -7.73 30.22
C THR A 13 -16.23 -8.40 29.41
N PHE A 14 -16.20 -8.30 28.07
CA PHE A 14 -17.17 -8.99 27.23
C PHE A 14 -17.11 -10.53 27.31
N LEU A 15 -16.01 -11.10 27.82
CA LEU A 15 -15.88 -12.55 28.08
C LEU A 15 -16.17 -12.92 29.55
N SER A 16 -16.26 -11.94 30.46
CA SER A 16 -16.41 -12.20 31.89
C SER A 16 -17.84 -12.55 32.32
N ASP A 17 -18.86 -12.18 31.52
CA ASP A 17 -20.25 -12.50 31.83
C ASP A 17 -20.57 -14.00 31.62
N ASP A 18 -19.81 -14.70 30.76
CA ASP A 18 -20.04 -16.11 30.43
C ASP A 18 -19.02 -17.09 31.05
N ASN A 19 -17.85 -16.61 31.50
CA ASN A 19 -16.67 -17.39 31.93
C ASN A 19 -16.56 -18.78 31.26
N PRO A 20 -16.47 -18.82 29.92
CA PRO A 20 -16.65 -20.06 29.19
C PRO A 20 -15.42 -20.96 29.29
N ASP A 21 -15.63 -22.23 29.69
CA ASP A 21 -14.62 -23.25 29.51
C ASP A 21 -14.56 -23.65 28.03
N LEU A 22 -13.63 -23.01 27.30
CA LEU A 22 -13.41 -23.24 25.88
C LEU A 22 -12.45 -24.41 25.61
N ALA A 23 -11.85 -25.02 26.63
CA ALA A 23 -10.92 -26.13 26.41
C ALA A 23 -11.57 -27.32 25.66
N PRO A 24 -12.81 -27.75 25.98
CA PRO A 24 -13.49 -28.81 25.23
C PRO A 24 -13.80 -28.43 23.78
N LEU A 25 -14.02 -27.15 23.49
CA LEU A 25 -14.25 -26.65 22.12
C LEU A 25 -13.02 -26.88 21.25
N LEU A 26 -11.82 -26.58 21.77
CA LEU A 26 -10.57 -26.70 21.02
C LEU A 26 -10.31 -28.13 20.51
N ASP A 27 -10.61 -29.15 21.31
CA ASP A 27 -10.44 -30.55 20.88
C ASP A 27 -11.43 -30.94 19.78
N ARG A 28 -12.66 -30.44 19.85
CA ARG A 28 -13.67 -30.66 18.80
C ARG A 28 -13.34 -29.88 17.52
N LEU A 29 -12.76 -28.69 17.63
CA LEU A 29 -12.28 -27.91 16.48
C LEU A 29 -11.13 -28.62 15.74
N ARG A 30 -10.20 -29.26 16.46
CA ARG A 30 -9.15 -30.09 15.82
C ARG A 30 -9.76 -31.26 15.04
N THR A 31 -10.80 -31.88 15.58
CA THR A 31 -11.53 -32.96 14.90
C THR A 31 -12.29 -32.45 13.67
N LEU A 32 -12.91 -31.27 13.78
CA LEU A 32 -13.55 -30.59 12.65
C LEU A 32 -12.55 -30.32 11.53
N LEU A 33 -11.39 -29.74 11.84
CA LEU A 33 -10.33 -29.44 10.87
C LEU A 33 -9.89 -30.69 10.10
N GLN A 34 -9.63 -31.79 10.81
CA GLN A 34 -9.25 -33.07 10.18
C GLN A 34 -10.33 -33.62 9.25
N THR A 35 -11.60 -33.38 9.58
CA THR A 35 -12.74 -33.83 8.77
C THR A 35 -12.95 -32.93 7.56
N ALA A 36 -12.82 -31.60 7.75
CA ALA A 36 -12.99 -30.60 6.71
C ALA A 36 -11.89 -30.71 5.65
N PHE A 37 -10.64 -30.82 6.07
CA PHE A 37 -9.48 -31.02 5.19
C PHE A 37 -9.14 -32.51 5.04
N ALA A 38 -10.11 -33.31 4.58
CA ALA A 38 -9.90 -34.73 4.33
C ALA A 38 -8.85 -35.00 3.24
N VAL A 39 -8.66 -34.04 2.33
CA VAL A 39 -7.53 -33.97 1.40
C VAL A 39 -6.55 -32.94 1.93
N GLU A 40 -5.27 -33.31 1.98
CA GLU A 40 -4.22 -32.44 2.50
C GLU A 40 -4.05 -31.20 1.62
N ASP A 41 -4.27 -30.02 2.21
CA ASP A 41 -3.88 -28.74 1.64
C ASP A 41 -2.54 -28.32 2.28
N PRO A 42 -1.44 -28.27 1.50
CA PRO A 42 -0.11 -27.98 2.05
C PRO A 42 0.10 -26.52 2.43
N TYR A 43 -0.84 -25.63 2.08
CA TYR A 43 -0.73 -24.19 2.31
C TYR A 43 -1.69 -23.69 3.39
N HIS A 44 -2.95 -24.16 3.36
CA HIS A 44 -4.04 -23.63 4.21
C HIS A 44 -4.72 -24.72 5.08
N GLY A 45 -4.19 -25.94 5.07
CA GLY A 45 -4.80 -27.10 5.72
C GLY A 45 -4.54 -27.20 7.24
N VAL A 46 -4.75 -28.41 7.76
CA VAL A 46 -4.66 -28.72 9.20
C VAL A 46 -3.33 -28.28 9.82
N ASN A 47 -2.21 -28.54 9.14
CA ASN A 47 -0.88 -28.24 9.67
C ASN A 47 -0.66 -26.73 9.85
N HIS A 48 -1.09 -25.91 8.88
CA HIS A 48 -1.04 -24.45 8.96
C HIS A 48 -1.84 -23.95 10.17
N ALA A 49 -3.11 -24.36 10.29
CA ALA A 49 -3.96 -23.96 11.42
C ALA A 49 -3.37 -24.34 12.80
N LEU A 50 -2.69 -25.50 12.90
CA LEU A 50 -2.00 -25.90 14.12
C LEU A 50 -0.74 -25.07 14.39
N ASP A 51 0.00 -24.67 13.37
CA ASP A 51 1.14 -23.76 13.51
C ASP A 51 0.71 -22.36 13.95
N VAL A 52 -0.36 -21.81 13.37
CA VAL A 52 -0.95 -20.54 13.81
C VAL A 52 -1.40 -20.62 15.27
N GLU A 53 -2.09 -21.69 15.67
CA GLU A 53 -2.50 -21.89 17.07
C GLU A 53 -1.30 -21.98 18.02
N ARG A 54 -0.20 -22.61 17.59
CA ARG A 54 1.06 -22.63 18.34
C ARG A 54 1.67 -21.24 18.48
N TYR A 55 1.69 -20.43 17.41
CA TYR A 55 2.20 -19.06 17.47
C TYR A 55 1.34 -18.15 18.34
N VAL A 56 0.00 -18.27 18.30
CA VAL A 56 -0.90 -17.59 19.24
C VAL A 56 -0.49 -17.86 20.68
N ARG A 57 -0.20 -19.13 21.03
CA ARG A 57 0.26 -19.46 22.38
C ARG A 57 1.57 -18.76 22.72
N GLN A 58 2.54 -18.78 21.82
CA GLN A 58 3.86 -18.16 22.04
C GLN A 58 3.76 -16.63 22.20
N ILE A 59 2.94 -15.96 21.40
CA ILE A 59 2.71 -14.53 21.48
C ILE A 59 1.98 -14.17 22.78
N CYS A 60 0.94 -14.92 23.17
CA CYS A 60 0.24 -14.68 24.44
C CYS A 60 1.10 -14.96 25.69
N ASP A 61 2.17 -15.76 25.57
CA ASP A 61 3.12 -16.02 26.65
C ASP A 61 4.24 -14.94 26.71
N ALA A 62 4.28 -14.01 25.75
CA ALA A 62 5.24 -12.92 25.73
C ALA A 62 4.94 -11.88 26.84
N PRO A 63 5.96 -11.32 27.52
CA PRO A 63 5.79 -10.48 28.69
C PRO A 63 5.11 -9.12 28.39
N ASP A 64 5.18 -8.67 27.15
CA ASP A 64 4.58 -7.44 26.62
C ASP A 64 3.13 -7.64 26.12
N ILE A 65 2.63 -8.87 26.12
CA ILE A 65 1.28 -9.20 25.66
C ILE A 65 0.40 -9.62 26.85
N ALA A 66 -0.60 -8.80 27.18
CA ALA A 66 -1.53 -9.03 28.28
C ALA A 66 -2.80 -9.78 27.85
N ILE A 67 -2.67 -10.99 27.30
CA ILE A 67 -3.81 -11.83 26.88
C ILE A 67 -3.74 -13.22 27.53
N HIS A 68 -4.70 -13.52 28.40
CA HIS A 68 -4.73 -14.76 29.19
C HIS A 68 -6.14 -15.33 29.34
N GLY A 69 -6.25 -16.55 29.89
CA GLY A 69 -7.53 -17.17 30.24
C GLY A 69 -8.47 -17.33 29.03
N PRO A 70 -9.78 -17.06 29.19
CA PRO A 70 -10.77 -17.24 28.12
C PRO A 70 -10.45 -16.50 26.82
N ALA A 71 -9.80 -15.33 26.90
CA ALA A 71 -9.40 -14.57 25.71
C ALA A 71 -8.32 -15.29 24.89
N ARG A 72 -7.38 -15.96 25.57
CA ARG A 72 -6.37 -16.81 24.92
C ARG A 72 -7.02 -18.01 24.24
N ASP A 73 -7.99 -18.66 24.89
CA ASP A 73 -8.66 -19.83 24.31
C ASP A 73 -9.58 -19.45 23.14
N LEU A 74 -10.23 -18.28 23.21
CA LEU A 74 -10.96 -17.70 22.08
C LEU A 74 -10.04 -17.50 20.86
N LEU A 75 -8.83 -16.95 21.07
CA LEU A 75 -7.84 -16.78 20.00
C LEU A 75 -7.37 -18.10 19.42
N ARG A 76 -7.14 -19.11 20.27
CA ARG A 76 -6.75 -20.44 19.81
C ARG A 76 -7.86 -21.09 18.98
N ALA A 77 -9.12 -20.91 19.37
CA ALA A 77 -10.26 -21.37 18.60
C ALA A 77 -10.36 -20.63 17.24
N ALA A 78 -10.15 -19.31 17.23
CA ALA A 78 -10.09 -18.53 15.99
C ALA A 78 -8.94 -18.98 15.08
N ALA A 79 -7.75 -19.24 15.62
CA ALA A 79 -6.60 -19.76 14.88
C ALA A 79 -6.89 -21.12 14.22
N LEU A 80 -7.66 -21.99 14.87
CA LEU A 80 -8.07 -23.26 14.28
C LEU A 80 -9.16 -23.11 13.20
N LEU A 81 -9.84 -21.97 13.12
CA LEU A 81 -10.96 -21.75 12.20
C LEU A 81 -10.66 -20.75 11.08
N HIS A 82 -9.63 -19.92 11.20
CA HIS A 82 -9.43 -18.76 10.31
C HIS A 82 -9.44 -19.14 8.82
N ASP A 83 -8.71 -20.20 8.46
CA ASP A 83 -8.58 -20.69 7.09
C ASP A 83 -9.51 -21.86 6.75
N ILE A 84 -10.45 -22.23 7.63
CA ILE A 84 -11.32 -23.41 7.40
C ILE A 84 -12.15 -23.30 6.11
N GLY A 85 -12.38 -22.08 5.62
CA GLY A 85 -13.06 -21.83 4.36
C GLY A 85 -12.40 -22.51 3.17
N TYR A 86 -11.07 -22.63 3.14
CA TYR A 86 -10.35 -23.30 2.04
C TYR A 86 -10.76 -24.77 1.86
N SER A 87 -11.28 -25.43 2.91
CA SER A 87 -11.82 -26.79 2.82
C SER A 87 -13.05 -26.90 1.88
N ALA A 88 -13.70 -25.78 1.58
CA ALA A 88 -14.86 -25.69 0.69
C ALA A 88 -14.52 -25.08 -0.68
N TYR A 89 -13.25 -25.12 -1.09
CA TYR A 89 -12.78 -24.61 -2.38
C TYR A 89 -13.67 -25.10 -3.54
N GLN A 90 -14.00 -24.17 -4.45
CA GLN A 90 -14.71 -24.47 -5.69
C GLN A 90 -13.89 -23.98 -6.89
N PRO A 91 -13.90 -24.71 -8.02
CA PRO A 91 -13.11 -24.34 -9.21
C PRO A 91 -13.43 -22.97 -9.82
N ASP A 92 -14.60 -22.42 -9.53
CA ASP A 92 -15.10 -21.13 -10.02
C ASP A 92 -14.80 -19.96 -9.07
N TRP A 93 -14.16 -20.21 -7.92
CA TRP A 93 -13.67 -19.15 -7.04
C TRP A 93 -12.72 -18.20 -7.78
N SER A 94 -12.70 -16.95 -7.32
CA SER A 94 -11.73 -15.97 -7.79
C SER A 94 -10.29 -16.50 -7.67
N PRO A 95 -9.37 -16.08 -8.56
CA PRO A 95 -7.99 -16.57 -8.49
C PRO A 95 -7.30 -16.25 -7.15
N ASP A 96 -7.63 -15.12 -6.52
CA ASP A 96 -7.18 -14.74 -5.17
C ASP A 96 -7.99 -15.37 -4.04
N ARG A 97 -8.95 -16.26 -4.35
CA ARG A 97 -9.68 -17.16 -3.42
C ARG A 97 -10.31 -16.44 -2.22
N ARG A 98 -10.74 -15.19 -2.38
CA ARG A 98 -11.31 -14.39 -1.28
C ARG A 98 -12.61 -14.98 -0.72
N GLU A 99 -13.28 -15.82 -1.49
CA GLU A 99 -14.48 -16.56 -1.09
C GLU A 99 -14.26 -17.46 0.13
N HIS A 100 -13.00 -17.80 0.45
CA HIS A 100 -12.68 -18.58 1.64
C HIS A 100 -13.17 -17.90 2.92
N ILE A 101 -13.18 -16.57 3.02
CA ILE A 101 -13.68 -15.86 4.21
C ILE A 101 -15.15 -16.19 4.45
N ARG A 102 -15.99 -16.00 3.43
CA ARG A 102 -17.43 -16.29 3.52
C ARG A 102 -17.69 -17.77 3.80
N ALA A 103 -17.00 -18.65 3.08
CA ALA A 103 -17.13 -20.10 3.28
C ALA A 103 -16.73 -20.50 4.71
N GLY A 104 -15.66 -19.89 5.25
CA GLY A 104 -15.18 -20.10 6.60
C GLY A 104 -16.20 -19.66 7.64
N LEU A 105 -16.82 -18.49 7.46
CA LEU A 105 -17.91 -18.01 8.32
C LEU A 105 -19.11 -18.96 8.30
N ASP A 106 -19.53 -19.45 7.14
CA ASP A 106 -20.64 -20.38 7.00
C ASP A 106 -20.38 -21.75 7.66
N ILE A 107 -19.14 -22.24 7.59
CA ILE A 107 -18.73 -23.48 8.26
C ILE A 107 -18.66 -23.26 9.78
N ALA A 108 -17.97 -22.20 10.21
CA ALA A 108 -17.80 -21.89 11.62
C ALA A 108 -19.14 -21.61 12.32
N ALA A 109 -20.02 -20.81 11.72
CA ALA A 109 -21.33 -20.48 12.30
C ALA A 109 -22.19 -21.74 12.51
N ARG A 110 -22.22 -22.65 11.52
CA ARG A 110 -22.96 -23.92 11.64
C ARG A 110 -22.38 -24.81 12.73
N PHE A 111 -21.06 -24.92 12.81
CA PHE A 111 -20.40 -25.71 13.83
C PHE A 111 -20.65 -25.15 15.23
N LEU A 112 -20.42 -23.85 15.43
CA LEU A 112 -20.57 -23.18 16.73
C LEU A 112 -22.02 -23.19 17.23
N ALA A 113 -23.01 -23.14 16.33
CA ALA A 113 -24.42 -23.27 16.71
C ALA A 113 -24.80 -24.68 17.19
N ALA A 114 -24.09 -25.72 16.74
CA ALA A 114 -24.32 -27.10 17.14
C ALA A 114 -23.46 -27.52 18.35
N ASP A 115 -22.41 -26.78 18.66
CA ASP A 115 -21.46 -27.12 19.71
C ASP A 115 -21.98 -26.74 21.11
N PRO A 116 -22.01 -27.66 22.09
CA PRO A 116 -22.53 -27.37 23.43
C PRO A 116 -21.82 -26.24 24.17
N ALA A 117 -20.54 -25.99 23.88
CA ALA A 117 -19.78 -24.94 24.54
C ALA A 117 -20.12 -23.54 24.00
N THR A 118 -20.68 -23.43 22.80
CA THR A 118 -20.94 -22.13 22.16
C THR A 118 -22.39 -21.87 21.78
N ALA A 119 -23.23 -22.91 21.72
CA ALA A 119 -24.63 -22.81 21.28
C ALA A 119 -25.47 -21.80 22.07
N SER A 120 -25.18 -21.61 23.37
CA SER A 120 -25.84 -20.61 24.23
C SER A 120 -25.02 -19.35 24.46
N GLN A 121 -23.79 -19.27 23.94
CA GLN A 121 -22.85 -18.17 24.16
C GLN A 121 -22.75 -17.30 22.91
N THR A 122 -23.74 -16.43 22.74
CA THR A 122 -23.89 -15.59 21.55
C THR A 122 -22.72 -14.63 21.39
N THR A 123 -22.19 -14.07 22.48
CA THR A 123 -21.04 -13.16 22.46
C THR A 123 -19.76 -13.87 22.01
N VAL A 124 -19.45 -15.04 22.55
CA VAL A 124 -18.29 -15.85 22.16
C VAL A 124 -18.38 -16.25 20.67
N THR A 125 -19.55 -16.72 20.25
CA THR A 125 -19.78 -17.09 18.84
C THR A 125 -19.54 -15.91 17.91
N ARG A 126 -20.10 -14.73 18.22
CA ARG A 126 -19.92 -13.51 17.42
C ARG A 126 -18.47 -13.04 17.42
N ALA A 127 -17.77 -13.12 18.54
CA ALA A 127 -16.36 -12.77 18.62
C ALA A 127 -15.48 -13.70 17.77
N LEU A 128 -15.75 -15.01 17.77
CA LEU A 128 -15.05 -15.97 16.88
C LEU A 128 -15.30 -15.66 15.40
N LEU A 129 -16.56 -15.44 15.03
CA LEU A 129 -16.91 -15.09 13.65
C LEU A 129 -16.30 -13.76 13.22
N TYR A 130 -16.25 -12.77 14.11
CA TYR A 130 -15.57 -11.50 13.85
C TYR A 130 -14.07 -11.71 13.60
N LEU A 131 -13.39 -12.50 14.45
CA LEU A 131 -11.97 -12.81 14.27
C LEU A 131 -11.71 -13.51 12.93
N ILE A 132 -12.57 -14.47 12.53
CA ILE A 132 -12.48 -15.16 11.23
C ILE A 132 -12.73 -14.18 10.07
N ALA A 133 -13.76 -13.34 10.16
CA ALA A 133 -14.09 -12.40 9.08
C ALA A 133 -12.95 -11.44 8.77
N HIS A 134 -12.22 -11.02 9.80
CA HIS A 134 -11.26 -9.93 9.73
C HIS A 134 -9.80 -10.38 9.78
N HIS A 135 -9.50 -11.68 9.96
CA HIS A 135 -8.10 -12.14 10.06
C HIS A 135 -7.26 -11.79 8.82
N ASP A 136 -7.89 -11.67 7.65
CA ASP A 136 -7.20 -11.40 6.38
C ASP A 136 -7.40 -9.98 5.83
N ASP A 137 -8.01 -9.06 6.58
CA ASP A 137 -8.26 -7.70 6.07
C ASP A 137 -6.96 -6.99 5.65
N THR A 138 -5.83 -7.28 6.30
CA THR A 138 -4.54 -6.68 5.93
C THR A 138 -4.18 -7.03 4.49
N ASN A 139 -4.45 -8.26 4.01
CA ASN A 139 -4.31 -8.61 2.60
C ASN A 139 -5.25 -7.78 1.71
N PHE A 140 -6.51 -7.65 2.13
CA PHE A 140 -7.54 -6.96 1.35
C PHE A 140 -7.45 -5.43 1.38
N LYS A 141 -6.61 -4.86 2.26
CA LYS A 141 -6.24 -3.44 2.22
C LYS A 141 -5.42 -3.11 0.96
N PHE A 142 -4.60 -4.04 0.47
CA PHE A 142 -3.75 -3.79 -0.70
C PHE A 142 -4.55 -3.92 -2.02
N PRO A 143 -4.21 -3.09 -3.02
CA PRO A 143 -4.65 -3.26 -4.41
C PRO A 143 -4.38 -4.67 -4.96
N THR A 144 -5.19 -5.16 -5.90
CA THR A 144 -4.91 -6.40 -6.65
C THR A 144 -5.03 -6.23 -8.15
N ALA A 145 -4.06 -6.77 -8.91
CA ALA A 145 -4.05 -6.72 -10.36
C ALA A 145 -5.21 -7.51 -10.98
N LEU A 146 -5.74 -8.49 -10.25
CA LEU A 146 -6.93 -9.27 -10.66
C LEU A 146 -8.22 -8.44 -10.70
N ARG A 147 -8.21 -7.26 -10.08
CA ARG A 147 -9.35 -6.32 -10.03
C ARG A 147 -8.93 -4.94 -10.52
N ASP A 148 -8.13 -4.88 -11.59
CA ASP A 148 -7.64 -3.65 -12.20
C ASP A 148 -6.95 -2.67 -11.22
N GLY A 149 -6.30 -3.25 -10.21
CA GLY A 149 -5.61 -2.55 -9.14
C GLY A 149 -6.54 -1.96 -8.07
N GLU A 150 -7.80 -2.36 -8.00
CA GLU A 150 -8.72 -1.87 -6.96
C GLU A 150 -8.51 -2.56 -5.61
N VAL A 151 -8.82 -1.82 -4.54
CA VAL A 151 -8.95 -2.33 -3.18
C VAL A 151 -10.39 -2.75 -2.97
N VAL A 152 -10.62 -4.06 -2.83
CA VAL A 152 -11.96 -4.64 -2.68
C VAL A 152 -11.98 -5.43 -1.37
N PRO A 153 -12.84 -5.13 -0.39
CA PRO A 153 -12.97 -5.96 0.81
C PRO A 153 -13.47 -7.38 0.48
N ALA A 154 -13.27 -8.33 1.40
CA ALA A 154 -13.93 -9.64 1.28
C ALA A 154 -15.46 -9.50 1.41
N ASP A 155 -16.19 -10.32 0.64
CA ASP A 155 -17.64 -10.45 0.82
C ASP A 155 -17.91 -11.29 2.07
N LEU A 156 -18.59 -10.71 3.07
CA LEU A 156 -18.98 -11.41 4.29
C LEU A 156 -20.38 -12.02 4.19
N GLY A 157 -21.10 -11.80 3.08
CA GLY A 157 -22.47 -12.28 2.86
C GLY A 157 -23.43 -11.86 3.97
N ASP A 158 -24.30 -12.78 4.40
CA ASP A 158 -25.34 -12.54 5.41
C ASP A 158 -24.77 -12.26 6.82
N HIS A 159 -23.47 -12.43 7.04
CA HIS A 159 -22.81 -12.15 8.31
C HIS A 159 -22.44 -10.68 8.49
N ALA A 160 -22.37 -9.89 7.40
CA ALA A 160 -21.86 -8.51 7.43
C ALA A 160 -22.59 -7.63 8.44
N ASP A 161 -23.93 -7.54 8.34
CA ASP A 161 -24.75 -6.70 9.22
C ASP A 161 -24.68 -7.16 10.68
N MET A 162 -24.64 -8.48 10.90
CA MET A 162 -24.56 -9.06 12.23
C MET A 162 -23.23 -8.73 12.92
N LEU A 163 -22.11 -8.84 12.20
CA LEU A 163 -20.78 -8.54 12.71
C LEU A 163 -20.59 -7.03 12.95
N ALA A 164 -21.09 -6.19 12.04
CA ALA A 164 -21.09 -4.74 12.22
C ALA A 164 -21.91 -4.31 13.45
N ALA A 165 -23.11 -4.88 13.63
CA ALA A 165 -23.95 -4.62 14.80
C ALA A 165 -23.30 -5.13 16.09
N PHE A 166 -22.63 -6.29 16.05
CA PHE A 166 -21.88 -6.83 17.19
C PHE A 166 -20.77 -5.86 17.62
N GLU A 167 -19.89 -5.46 16.71
CA GLU A 167 -18.80 -4.52 17.03
C GLU A 167 -19.34 -3.19 17.57
N GLN A 168 -20.40 -2.66 16.98
CA GLN A 168 -21.02 -1.41 17.43
C GLN A 168 -21.64 -1.53 18.83
N SER A 169 -22.11 -2.72 19.21
CA SER A 169 -22.70 -2.97 20.53
C SER A 169 -21.66 -3.05 21.66
N LEU A 170 -20.39 -3.27 21.34
CA LEU A 170 -19.31 -3.36 22.32
C LEU A 170 -18.95 -1.98 22.88
N ALA A 171 -18.71 -1.94 24.18
CA ALA A 171 -18.10 -0.79 24.85
C ALA A 171 -16.70 -0.51 24.25
N PRO A 172 -16.21 0.75 24.29
CA PRO A 172 -14.92 1.11 23.70
C PRO A 172 -13.75 0.21 24.18
N GLU A 173 -13.73 -0.14 25.46
CA GLU A 173 -12.72 -1.01 26.07
C GLU A 173 -12.75 -2.45 25.53
N ASP A 174 -13.95 -3.01 25.32
CA ASP A 174 -14.14 -4.35 24.76
C ASP A 174 -13.83 -4.38 23.27
N ARG A 175 -14.16 -3.31 22.54
CA ARG A 175 -13.78 -3.15 21.13
C ARG A 175 -12.26 -3.06 20.97
N ALA A 176 -11.59 -2.30 21.84
CA ALA A 176 -10.14 -2.24 21.88
C ALA A 176 -9.54 -3.62 22.23
N ALA A 177 -10.19 -4.39 23.11
CA ALA A 177 -9.78 -5.75 23.42
C ALA A 177 -9.93 -6.69 22.22
N LEU A 178 -11.07 -6.69 21.53
CA LEU A 178 -11.31 -7.47 20.31
C LEU A 178 -10.30 -7.12 19.21
N THR A 179 -9.98 -5.84 19.05
CA THR A 179 -8.92 -5.37 18.13
C THR A 179 -7.56 -5.96 18.50
N ARG A 180 -7.18 -5.97 19.78
CA ARG A 180 -5.92 -6.60 20.22
C ARG A 180 -5.88 -8.09 19.93
N LEU A 181 -7.00 -8.81 20.14
CA LEU A 181 -7.09 -10.23 19.80
C LEU A 181 -6.87 -10.42 18.29
N LEU A 182 -7.56 -9.63 17.46
CA LEU A 182 -7.42 -9.69 16.01
C LEU A 182 -5.98 -9.45 15.55
N CYS A 183 -5.28 -8.47 16.13
CA CYS A 183 -3.87 -8.23 15.79
C CYS A 183 -2.97 -9.42 16.16
N VAL A 184 -3.19 -10.06 17.31
CA VAL A 184 -2.42 -11.27 17.68
C VAL A 184 -2.69 -12.44 16.74
N LEU A 185 -3.95 -12.63 16.31
CA LEU A 185 -4.29 -13.66 15.33
C LEU A 185 -3.57 -13.42 13.99
N ARG A 186 -3.59 -12.16 13.51
CA ARG A 186 -2.89 -11.74 12.28
C ARG A 186 -1.38 -11.93 12.36
N GLU A 187 -0.77 -11.54 13.48
CA GLU A 187 0.66 -11.77 13.73
C GLU A 187 1.01 -13.25 13.68
N ALA A 188 0.21 -14.10 14.34
CA ALA A 188 0.42 -15.54 14.37
C ALA A 188 0.31 -16.19 12.97
N ASP A 189 -0.69 -15.79 12.18
CA ASP A 189 -0.88 -16.26 10.81
C ASP A 189 0.29 -15.83 9.91
N ALA A 190 0.66 -14.56 9.96
CA ALA A 190 1.76 -14.02 9.17
C ALA A 190 3.12 -14.65 9.55
N LEU A 191 3.36 -15.01 10.82
CA LEU A 191 4.57 -15.72 11.24
C LEU A 191 4.68 -17.15 10.69
N ALA A 192 3.54 -17.82 10.43
CA ALA A 192 3.55 -19.14 9.82
C ALA A 192 3.98 -19.12 8.34
N ALA A 193 3.89 -17.96 7.68
CA ALA A 193 4.02 -17.85 6.23
C ALA A 193 5.29 -17.16 5.70
N THR A 194 6.16 -16.58 6.55
CA THR A 194 7.08 -15.51 6.09
C THR A 194 8.58 -15.73 6.35
N ASP A 195 9.02 -16.95 6.69
CA ASP A 195 10.45 -17.28 6.68
C ASP A 195 11.00 -17.43 5.25
N THR A 196 12.29 -17.78 5.09
CA THR A 196 12.88 -18.02 3.76
C THR A 196 12.07 -19.02 2.95
N ALA A 197 11.65 -20.12 3.58
CA ALA A 197 10.83 -21.14 2.92
C ALA A 197 9.46 -20.57 2.53
N GLY A 198 8.86 -19.71 3.35
CA GLY A 198 7.63 -18.98 3.04
C GLY A 198 7.76 -18.05 1.85
N ALA A 199 8.85 -17.29 1.77
CA ALA A 199 9.15 -16.44 0.62
C ALA A 199 9.34 -17.27 -0.67
N GLU A 200 10.10 -18.36 -0.61
CA GLU A 200 10.28 -19.30 -1.73
C GLU A 200 8.96 -19.96 -2.15
N ARG A 201 8.12 -20.37 -1.20
CA ARG A 201 6.77 -20.90 -1.47
C ARG A 201 5.90 -19.87 -2.17
N THR A 202 5.87 -18.64 -1.66
CA THR A 202 5.08 -17.54 -2.23
C THR A 202 5.52 -17.25 -3.67
N PHE A 203 6.83 -17.22 -3.91
CA PHE A 203 7.39 -17.06 -5.25
C PHE A 203 7.01 -18.21 -6.18
N GLY A 204 7.24 -19.46 -5.75
CA GLY A 204 6.95 -20.66 -6.54
C GLY A 204 5.48 -20.76 -6.91
N TYR A 205 4.58 -20.59 -5.93
CA TYR A 205 3.13 -20.57 -6.13
C TYR A 205 2.69 -19.50 -7.14
N SER A 206 3.29 -18.30 -7.05
CA SER A 206 2.99 -17.20 -7.97
C SER A 206 3.38 -17.54 -9.40
N VAL A 207 4.57 -18.11 -9.60
CA VAL A 207 5.06 -18.51 -10.93
C VAL A 207 4.26 -19.68 -11.50
N GLU A 208 3.92 -20.68 -10.68
CA GLU A 208 3.10 -21.83 -11.09
C GLU A 208 1.70 -21.41 -11.58
N ARG A 209 1.16 -20.32 -11.03
CA ARG A 209 -0.11 -19.72 -11.47
C ARG A 209 0.01 -18.84 -12.72
N GLY A 210 1.23 -18.69 -13.26
CA GLY A 210 1.49 -17.96 -14.50
C GLY A 210 1.68 -16.46 -14.32
N LEU A 211 1.93 -15.97 -13.10
CA LEU A 211 2.33 -14.58 -12.90
C LEU A 211 3.70 -14.32 -13.54
N PRO A 212 3.93 -13.11 -14.10
CA PRO A 212 5.27 -12.71 -14.47
C PRO A 212 6.16 -12.64 -13.23
N VAL A 213 7.45 -12.92 -13.40
CA VAL A 213 8.43 -12.83 -12.31
C VAL A 213 8.51 -11.39 -11.78
N PHE A 214 8.52 -10.43 -12.69
CA PHE A 214 8.69 -9.01 -12.42
C PHE A 214 7.53 -8.19 -13.00
N ALA A 215 7.14 -7.14 -12.30
CA ALA A 215 6.11 -6.22 -12.77
C ALA A 215 6.61 -5.35 -13.94
N PRO A 216 5.74 -4.94 -14.89
CA PRO A 216 6.11 -4.00 -15.94
C PRO A 216 6.55 -2.65 -15.39
N GLY A 217 7.58 -2.04 -16.01
CA GLY A 217 8.06 -0.70 -15.67
C GLY A 217 8.95 -0.65 -14.44
N ASN A 218 8.55 -1.25 -13.33
CA ASN A 218 9.42 -1.46 -12.17
C ASN A 218 9.43 -2.92 -11.74
N PRO A 219 10.51 -3.66 -12.02
CA PRO A 219 10.54 -5.07 -11.72
C PRO A 219 10.50 -5.41 -10.23
N LEU A 220 10.86 -4.47 -9.35
CA LEU A 220 11.09 -4.76 -7.94
C LEU A 220 10.02 -4.19 -7.03
N ASN A 221 9.58 -2.94 -7.22
CA ASN A 221 8.66 -2.32 -6.26
C ASN A 221 7.28 -2.97 -6.29
N ALA A 222 6.75 -3.26 -5.10
CA ALA A 222 5.47 -3.94 -4.98
C ALA A 222 4.40 -2.96 -4.49
N TRP A 223 3.37 -2.70 -5.29
CA TRP A 223 2.23 -1.84 -4.88
C TRP A 223 0.90 -2.58 -4.91
N CYS A 224 0.88 -3.75 -5.54
CA CYS A 224 -0.32 -4.45 -5.95
C CYS A 224 -0.09 -5.96 -5.86
N TRP A 225 -1.01 -6.67 -5.19
CA TRP A 225 -1.06 -8.13 -5.21
C TRP A 225 -1.27 -8.62 -6.63
N GLU A 226 -0.74 -9.80 -6.92
CA GLU A 226 -0.92 -10.52 -8.19
C GLU A 226 -0.39 -9.74 -9.41
N GLU A 227 0.43 -8.71 -9.19
CA GLU A 227 1.10 -7.98 -10.27
C GLU A 227 2.33 -8.73 -10.79
N SER A 228 3.08 -9.36 -9.87
CA SER A 228 4.22 -10.23 -10.18
C SER A 228 4.56 -11.15 -9.01
N ALA A 229 5.36 -12.19 -9.27
CA ALA A 229 5.83 -13.08 -8.22
C ALA A 229 6.69 -12.35 -7.17
N VAL A 230 7.58 -11.45 -7.60
CA VAL A 230 8.37 -10.59 -6.69
C VAL A 230 7.46 -9.68 -5.88
N SER A 231 6.42 -9.11 -6.50
CA SER A 231 5.45 -8.26 -5.79
C SER A 231 4.76 -9.02 -4.66
N ASN A 232 4.29 -10.25 -4.92
CA ASN A 232 3.61 -11.08 -3.92
C ASN A 232 4.53 -11.41 -2.73
N VAL A 233 5.78 -11.80 -2.99
CA VAL A 233 6.77 -12.07 -1.92
C VAL A 233 6.95 -10.85 -1.02
N ARG A 234 7.11 -9.67 -1.62
CA ARG A 234 7.35 -8.44 -0.86
C ARG A 234 6.11 -7.98 -0.08
N ILE A 235 4.91 -8.03 -0.67
CA ILE A 235 3.68 -7.64 0.04
C ILE A 235 3.39 -8.62 1.19
N ALA A 236 3.61 -9.93 1.01
CA ALA A 236 3.49 -10.91 2.09
C ALA A 236 4.42 -10.58 3.28
N ALA A 237 5.67 -10.21 3.00
CA ALA A 237 6.62 -9.81 4.03
C ALA A 237 6.22 -8.49 4.73
N ARG A 238 5.63 -7.54 3.99
CA ARG A 238 5.11 -6.28 4.56
C ARG A 238 3.88 -6.49 5.42
N ARG A 239 2.99 -7.41 5.06
CA ARG A 239 1.85 -7.76 5.91
C ARG A 239 2.31 -8.11 7.32
N LEU A 240 3.37 -8.92 7.45
CA LEU A 240 3.91 -9.23 8.78
C LEU A 240 4.47 -7.98 9.49
N LEU A 241 5.10 -7.04 8.79
CA LEU A 241 5.56 -5.78 9.40
C LEU A 241 4.39 -4.95 9.95
N LEU A 242 3.22 -5.01 9.31
CA LEU A 242 2.01 -4.30 9.71
C LEU A 242 1.27 -5.01 10.85
N ASP A 243 1.23 -6.33 10.81
CA ASP A 243 0.45 -7.15 11.75
C ASP A 243 1.23 -7.44 13.05
N ALA A 244 2.56 -7.29 13.07
CA ALA A 244 3.39 -7.57 14.25
C ALA A 244 3.13 -6.60 15.42
N THR A 245 2.62 -7.14 16.52
CA THR A 245 2.31 -6.41 17.76
C THR A 245 3.31 -6.64 18.88
N SER A 246 3.78 -7.87 19.08
CA SER A 246 4.74 -8.19 20.15
C SER A 246 6.16 -7.74 19.78
N GLU A 247 7.01 -7.46 20.77
CA GLU A 247 8.42 -7.10 20.53
C GLU A 247 9.19 -8.25 19.86
N ALA A 248 8.86 -9.50 20.22
CA ALA A 248 9.39 -10.69 19.57
C ALA A 248 8.90 -10.80 18.12
N GLY A 249 7.61 -10.51 17.88
CA GLY A 249 6.97 -10.47 16.57
C GLY A 249 7.56 -9.42 15.66
N LYS A 250 7.71 -8.18 16.14
CA LYS A 250 8.37 -7.08 15.40
C LYS A 250 9.80 -7.45 15.01
N SER A 251 10.52 -8.08 15.93
CA SER A 251 11.87 -8.58 15.66
C SER A 251 11.88 -9.72 14.63
N ALA A 252 10.90 -10.62 14.67
CA ALA A 252 10.72 -11.67 13.67
C ALA A 252 10.34 -11.11 12.31
N ALA A 253 9.40 -10.16 12.24
CA ALA A 253 8.97 -9.46 11.04
C ALA A 253 10.14 -8.82 10.28
N ARG A 254 11.05 -8.14 11.00
CA ARG A 254 12.27 -7.57 10.41
C ARG A 254 13.18 -8.64 9.81
N ARG A 255 13.33 -9.79 10.47
CA ARG A 255 14.13 -10.92 9.96
C ARG A 255 13.48 -11.56 8.74
N SER A 256 12.16 -11.78 8.79
CA SER A 256 11.37 -12.30 7.68
C SER A 256 11.42 -11.39 6.45
N TYR A 257 11.31 -10.07 6.65
CA TYR A 257 11.47 -9.11 5.55
C TYR A 257 12.87 -9.17 4.93
N ALA A 258 13.92 -9.24 5.76
CA ALA A 258 15.29 -9.41 5.26
C ALA A 258 15.48 -10.74 4.51
N ALA A 259 14.84 -11.81 4.95
CA ALA A 259 14.86 -13.10 4.27
C ALA A 259 14.15 -13.04 2.91
N ALA A 260 12.98 -12.40 2.84
CA ALA A 260 12.26 -12.16 1.59
C ALA A 260 13.10 -11.34 0.60
N GLU A 261 13.77 -10.28 1.05
CA GLU A 261 14.68 -9.49 0.21
C GLU A 261 15.90 -10.29 -0.26
N ALA A 262 16.41 -11.22 0.56
CA ALA A 262 17.49 -12.13 0.13
C ALA A 262 17.02 -13.07 -1.01
N VAL A 263 15.81 -13.61 -0.91
CA VAL A 263 15.21 -14.42 -1.98
C VAL A 263 15.03 -13.59 -3.25
N ILE A 264 14.51 -12.35 -3.14
CA ILE A 264 14.35 -11.44 -4.28
C ILE A 264 15.71 -11.11 -4.91
N LEU A 265 16.76 -10.90 -4.12
CA LEU A 265 18.12 -10.68 -4.62
C LEU A 265 18.63 -11.88 -5.43
N ASP A 266 18.36 -13.11 -4.99
CA ASP A 266 18.76 -14.31 -5.74
C ASP A 266 17.94 -14.49 -7.03
N VAL A 267 16.64 -14.16 -7.01
CA VAL A 267 15.82 -14.07 -8.23
C VAL A 267 16.39 -13.02 -9.19
N CYS A 268 16.74 -11.83 -8.71
CA CYS A 268 17.36 -10.77 -9.52
C CYS A 268 18.64 -11.25 -10.19
N ARG A 269 19.52 -11.94 -9.45
CA ARG A 269 20.75 -12.54 -9.98
C ARG A 269 20.46 -13.59 -11.06
N HIS A 270 19.47 -14.44 -10.85
CA HIS A 270 19.10 -15.49 -11.81
C HIS A 270 18.60 -14.92 -13.15
N TYR A 271 17.80 -13.85 -13.10
CA TYR A 271 17.22 -13.21 -14.28
C TYR A 271 18.05 -12.02 -14.83
N GLU A 272 19.26 -11.81 -14.31
CA GLU A 272 20.15 -10.70 -14.69
C GLU A 272 19.51 -9.31 -14.55
N VAL A 273 18.62 -9.15 -13.58
CA VAL A 273 17.98 -7.86 -13.24
C VAL A 273 18.76 -7.20 -12.11
N PRO A 274 19.16 -5.92 -12.22
CA PRO A 274 19.81 -5.21 -11.12
C PRO A 274 18.88 -5.14 -9.90
N TYR A 275 19.34 -5.67 -8.76
CA TYR A 275 18.63 -5.51 -7.50
C TYR A 275 18.74 -4.06 -7.03
N ILE A 276 17.58 -3.45 -6.79
CA ILE A 276 17.44 -2.09 -6.27
C ILE A 276 16.61 -2.23 -5.00
N PRO A 277 17.18 -1.97 -3.81
CA PRO A 277 16.41 -1.96 -2.59
C PRO A 277 15.41 -0.79 -2.62
N GLU A 278 14.24 -1.00 -2.04
CA GLU A 278 13.29 0.11 -1.86
C GLU A 278 13.91 1.19 -0.98
N THR A 279 13.46 2.43 -1.21
CA THR A 279 13.80 3.60 -0.39
C THR A 279 13.18 3.37 0.97
N ALA A 280 13.93 2.62 1.75
CA ALA A 280 13.52 1.86 2.90
C ALA A 280 12.16 2.26 3.49
N ALA A 281 11.25 1.30 3.58
CA ALA A 281 10.22 1.30 4.63
C ALA A 281 10.87 1.16 6.03
N LEU A 282 11.95 1.89 6.32
CA LEU A 282 12.43 2.24 7.66
C LEU A 282 11.60 3.48 8.02
N ASP A 283 10.65 3.50 8.93
CA ASP A 283 10.42 2.71 10.12
C ASP A 283 8.94 2.86 10.50
N PRO A 284 8.06 1.90 10.21
CA PRO A 284 6.84 1.77 11.02
C PRO A 284 7.20 1.31 12.45
N VAL A 285 8.40 0.71 12.62
CA VAL A 285 8.79 -0.04 13.83
C VAL A 285 9.79 0.70 14.73
N ALA A 286 10.60 1.68 14.27
CA ALA A 286 11.41 2.52 15.18
C ALA A 286 10.69 3.76 15.71
N ALA A 287 9.61 4.22 15.06
CA ALA A 287 8.61 4.97 15.78
C ALA A 287 7.79 3.93 16.53
N GLY A 288 7.99 3.76 17.84
CA GLY A 288 7.26 2.82 18.68
C GLY A 288 5.77 3.13 18.81
N THR A 289 5.08 3.28 17.69
CA THR A 289 3.64 3.43 17.57
C THR A 289 3.13 2.11 17.00
N SER A 290 3.06 1.09 17.87
CA SER A 290 2.10 0.02 17.63
C SER A 290 0.72 0.66 17.44
N PRO A 291 -0.21 0.09 16.65
CA PRO A 291 -1.61 0.52 16.65
C PRO A 291 -2.23 0.56 18.06
N VAL A 292 -1.60 -0.13 19.02
CA VAL A 292 -1.98 -0.22 20.44
C VAL A 292 -1.52 1.00 21.25
N ASP A 293 -0.52 1.76 20.79
CA ASP A 293 0.03 2.93 21.48
C ASP A 293 -0.70 4.19 21.02
N GLY A 294 -1.85 4.45 21.65
CA GLY A 294 -2.82 5.48 21.28
C GLY A 294 -2.34 6.94 21.31
N GLN A 295 -1.44 7.34 20.43
CA GLN A 295 -1.12 8.75 20.16
C GLN A 295 -0.80 9.02 18.67
N ALA A 296 -1.86 9.29 17.91
CA ALA A 296 -2.02 10.37 16.94
C ALA A 296 -3.36 10.11 16.25
N GLU A 297 -4.27 11.10 16.27
CA GLU A 297 -5.55 11.04 15.57
C GLU A 297 -5.34 10.46 14.16
N VAL A 298 -6.07 9.39 13.87
CA VAL A 298 -5.98 8.68 12.59
C VAL A 298 -6.51 9.65 11.53
N GLU A 299 -5.61 10.24 10.74
CA GLU A 299 -5.96 10.76 9.41
C GLU A 299 -6.70 9.62 8.69
N ASP A 300 -7.95 9.83 8.23
CA ASP A 300 -8.74 8.81 7.51
C ASP A 300 -8.08 8.53 6.15
N PHE A 301 -7.03 7.72 6.17
CA PHE A 301 -6.21 7.37 5.02
C PHE A 301 -6.51 5.96 4.55
N ARG A 302 -6.91 5.83 3.28
CA ARG A 302 -7.17 4.53 2.64
C ARG A 302 -6.77 4.55 1.18
N LEU A 303 -6.03 3.55 0.73
CA LEU A 303 -5.85 3.30 -0.70
C LEU A 303 -7.16 2.80 -1.30
N LEU A 304 -7.48 3.30 -2.49
CA LEU A 304 -8.62 2.85 -3.28
C LEU A 304 -8.17 2.05 -4.50
N ARG A 305 -7.09 2.50 -5.15
CA ARG A 305 -6.61 1.89 -6.39
C ARG A 305 -5.14 2.15 -6.65
N TYR A 306 -4.43 1.15 -7.17
CA TYR A 306 -3.16 1.29 -7.86
C TYR A 306 -3.35 1.21 -9.38
N ILE A 307 -2.88 2.22 -10.10
CA ILE A 307 -2.93 2.31 -11.55
C ILE A 307 -1.55 1.90 -12.07
N GLY A 308 -1.47 0.66 -12.56
CA GLY A 308 -0.22 0.06 -13.01
C GLY A 308 0.45 0.78 -14.18
N TRP A 309 1.74 0.44 -14.38
CA TRP A 309 2.65 1.11 -15.31
C TRP A 309 2.09 1.29 -16.73
N ASN A 310 1.55 0.22 -17.32
CA ASN A 310 1.07 0.26 -18.70
C ASN A 310 -0.10 1.25 -18.89
N THR A 311 -0.98 1.37 -17.89
CA THR A 311 -2.08 2.34 -17.90
C THR A 311 -1.56 3.76 -17.76
N VAL A 312 -0.58 3.99 -16.87
CA VAL A 312 0.09 5.29 -16.74
C VAL A 312 0.78 5.70 -18.05
N VAL A 313 1.50 4.79 -18.70
CA VAL A 313 2.08 5.03 -20.03
C VAL A 313 0.99 5.39 -21.03
N GLY A 314 -0.12 4.66 -21.08
CA GLY A 314 -1.27 4.96 -21.94
C GLY A 314 -1.83 6.37 -21.72
N ILE A 315 -1.99 6.79 -20.46
CA ILE A 315 -2.40 8.17 -20.10
C ILE A 315 -1.38 9.18 -20.63
N LEU A 316 -0.09 8.95 -20.39
CA LEU A 316 0.98 9.84 -20.85
C LEU A 316 1.01 9.98 -22.37
N ARG A 317 0.85 8.89 -23.12
CA ARG A 317 0.74 8.95 -24.59
C ARG A 317 -0.44 9.79 -25.06
N GLY A 318 -1.49 9.87 -24.25
CA GLY A 318 -2.69 10.68 -24.48
C GLY A 318 -2.59 12.13 -24.01
N VAL A 319 -1.56 12.50 -23.23
CA VAL A 319 -1.36 13.87 -22.73
C VAL A 319 -1.32 14.83 -23.91
N ALA A 320 -2.15 15.87 -23.81
CA ALA A 320 -2.23 16.92 -24.81
C ALA A 320 -1.57 18.20 -24.31
N ILE A 321 -1.19 19.04 -25.25
CA ILE A 321 -0.77 20.41 -24.99
C ILE A 321 -2.00 21.26 -24.64
N ILE A 322 -1.89 22.19 -23.70
CA ILE A 322 -3.01 23.04 -23.24
C ILE A 322 -3.50 23.97 -24.36
N GLY A 323 -2.58 24.61 -25.10
CA GLY A 323 -2.89 25.55 -26.17
C GLY A 323 -3.52 24.92 -27.41
N ASP A 324 -3.28 23.63 -27.64
CA ASP A 324 -3.89 22.86 -28.73
C ASP A 324 -4.02 21.38 -28.32
N ARG A 325 -5.26 20.98 -28.02
CA ARG A 325 -5.57 19.63 -27.53
C ARG A 325 -5.33 18.52 -28.55
N SER A 326 -5.15 18.86 -29.83
CA SER A 326 -4.82 17.88 -30.87
C SER A 326 -3.35 17.46 -30.84
N LEU A 327 -2.47 18.25 -30.21
CA LEU A 327 -1.05 18.01 -30.14
C LEU A 327 -0.68 17.18 -28.89
N LYS A 328 -0.04 16.03 -29.10
CA LYS A 328 0.32 15.07 -28.05
C LYS A 328 1.83 14.88 -27.97
N PRO A 329 2.55 15.58 -27.08
CA PRO A 329 4.00 15.65 -27.12
C PRO A 329 4.67 14.33 -26.74
N TYR A 330 3.96 13.47 -25.98
CA TYR A 330 4.49 12.19 -25.54
C TYR A 330 4.03 11.02 -26.41
N ALA A 331 3.32 11.24 -27.52
CA ALA A 331 2.77 10.15 -28.34
C ALA A 331 3.85 9.17 -28.83
N THR A 332 5.05 9.68 -29.15
CA THR A 332 6.19 8.88 -29.65
C THR A 332 7.44 8.95 -28.76
N ALA A 333 7.38 9.67 -27.64
CA ALA A 333 8.50 9.81 -26.70
C ALA A 333 8.97 8.46 -26.11
N ARG A 334 10.15 8.38 -25.53
CA ARG A 334 10.55 7.26 -24.69
C ARG A 334 10.07 7.51 -23.26
N ILE A 335 9.35 6.56 -22.67
CA ILE A 335 8.79 6.67 -21.31
C ILE A 335 9.27 5.49 -20.47
N THR A 336 9.98 5.76 -19.39
CA THR A 336 10.55 4.74 -18.50
C THR A 336 10.35 5.08 -17.03
N ALA A 337 10.21 4.07 -16.17
CA ALA A 337 10.38 4.28 -14.73
C ALA A 337 11.88 4.25 -14.45
N SER A 338 12.39 5.33 -13.90
CA SER A 338 13.82 5.50 -13.64
C SER A 338 14.04 5.90 -12.19
N ARG A 339 15.10 5.39 -11.57
CA ARG A 339 15.59 5.89 -10.29
C ARG A 339 16.67 6.93 -10.58
N LEU A 340 16.43 8.19 -10.19
CA LEU A 340 17.34 9.30 -10.48
C LEU A 340 17.83 9.97 -9.19
N PRO A 341 19.11 10.39 -9.12
CA PRO A 341 19.61 11.21 -8.03
C PRO A 341 18.88 12.55 -7.98
N ILE A 342 18.37 12.95 -6.82
CA ILE A 342 17.68 14.23 -6.62
C ILE A 342 18.59 15.40 -7.02
N ALA A 343 19.88 15.30 -6.73
CA ALA A 343 20.87 16.31 -7.08
C ALA A 343 21.00 16.54 -8.60
N SER A 344 20.65 15.55 -9.43
CA SER A 344 20.67 15.66 -10.89
C SER A 344 19.40 16.30 -11.48
N LEU A 345 18.32 16.37 -10.69
CA LEU A 345 17.04 16.92 -11.14
C LEU A 345 17.04 18.45 -11.08
N ARG A 346 16.39 19.07 -12.07
CA ARG A 346 16.24 20.53 -12.19
C ARG A 346 14.78 20.93 -11.97
N PRO A 347 14.47 21.80 -10.99
CA PRO A 347 13.13 22.36 -10.85
C PRO A 347 12.70 23.20 -12.06
N ALA A 348 11.40 23.23 -12.33
CA ALA A 348 10.78 24.11 -13.34
C ALA A 348 10.01 25.30 -12.73
N ALA A 349 9.96 25.38 -11.39
CA ALA A 349 9.28 26.45 -10.65
C ALA A 349 10.22 27.02 -9.59
N THR A 350 10.09 28.33 -9.34
CA THR A 350 10.89 29.10 -8.38
C THR A 350 10.40 28.97 -6.94
N TYR A 351 9.34 28.20 -6.71
CA TYR A 351 8.73 28.06 -5.40
C TYR A 351 8.17 26.65 -5.16
N ALA A 352 8.09 26.29 -3.90
CA ALA A 352 7.32 25.15 -3.40
C ALA A 352 6.47 25.62 -2.21
N LEU A 353 5.23 25.14 -2.16
CA LEU A 353 4.28 25.47 -1.10
C LEU A 353 4.50 24.59 0.12
N GLU A 354 4.68 25.23 1.27
CA GLU A 354 4.80 24.55 2.57
C GLU A 354 3.60 23.62 2.83
N ARG A 355 2.38 24.09 2.55
CA ARG A 355 1.16 23.28 2.72
C ARG A 355 1.11 22.03 1.85
N GLN A 356 1.69 22.05 0.65
CA GLN A 356 1.70 20.88 -0.25
C GLN A 356 2.75 19.86 0.22
N ILE A 357 3.90 20.33 0.70
CA ILE A 357 4.92 19.47 1.32
C ILE A 357 4.35 18.80 2.57
N ALA A 358 3.62 19.56 3.41
CA ALA A 358 2.93 19.01 4.57
C ALA A 358 1.89 17.93 4.18
N GLY A 359 1.11 18.15 3.12
CA GLY A 359 0.19 17.15 2.57
C GLY A 359 0.90 15.88 2.08
N HIS A 360 2.03 16.00 1.37
CA HIS A 360 2.82 14.83 0.98
C HIS A 360 3.45 14.11 2.17
N ARG A 361 3.80 14.83 3.24
CA ARG A 361 4.32 14.24 4.48
C ARG A 361 3.23 13.43 5.20
N ALA A 362 2.00 13.94 5.25
CA ALA A 362 0.84 13.20 5.74
C ALA A 362 0.62 11.91 4.91
N LEU A 363 0.57 12.02 3.58
CA LEU A 363 0.48 10.88 2.67
C LEU A 363 1.60 9.84 2.90
N GLN A 364 2.86 10.27 3.01
CA GLN A 364 3.99 9.37 3.28
C GLN A 364 3.77 8.59 4.58
N ARG A 365 3.34 9.27 5.66
CA ARG A 365 3.05 8.62 6.95
C ARG A 365 1.89 7.63 6.84
N GLY A 366 0.81 7.99 6.14
CA GLY A 366 -0.33 7.11 5.90
C GLY A 366 0.07 5.84 5.15
N LEU A 367 0.85 5.98 4.07
CA LEU A 367 1.39 4.85 3.29
C LEU A 367 2.30 3.94 4.12
N GLN A 368 3.20 4.51 4.91
CA GLN A 368 4.11 3.72 5.75
C GLN A 368 3.38 2.98 6.86
N ARG A 369 2.42 3.65 7.52
CA ARG A 369 1.67 3.10 8.66
C ARG A 369 0.69 2.02 8.25
N GLU A 370 -0.12 2.27 7.21
CA GLU A 370 -1.23 1.38 6.85
C GLU A 370 -0.82 0.29 5.85
N TYR A 371 0.30 0.48 5.14
CA TYR A 371 0.69 -0.38 4.01
C TYR A 371 2.19 -0.74 3.97
N ALA A 372 3.03 -0.16 4.83
CA ALA A 372 4.50 -0.29 4.76
C ALA A 372 5.04 0.08 3.36
N LEU A 373 4.42 1.08 2.74
CA LEU A 373 4.78 1.62 1.42
C LEU A 373 5.46 2.98 1.53
N SER A 374 6.23 3.34 0.51
CA SER A 374 6.96 4.61 0.44
C SER A 374 6.55 5.40 -0.81
N LEU A 375 6.12 6.65 -0.63
CA LEU A 375 5.74 7.56 -1.71
C LEU A 375 6.88 7.79 -2.72
N PHE A 376 8.13 7.59 -2.31
CA PHE A 376 9.34 7.77 -3.12
C PHE A 376 9.68 6.56 -3.98
N ASP A 377 9.03 5.43 -3.71
CA ASP A 377 9.11 4.18 -4.48
C ASP A 377 7.90 3.98 -5.40
N LEU A 378 7.06 5.00 -5.52
CA LEU A 378 5.87 4.94 -6.35
C LEU A 378 6.25 4.86 -7.83
N THR A 379 5.70 3.88 -8.54
CA THR A 379 5.99 3.63 -9.97
C THR A 379 4.76 3.61 -10.86
N GLY A 380 3.57 3.51 -10.25
CA GLY A 380 2.28 3.72 -10.90
C GLY A 380 1.56 4.92 -10.28
N ALA A 381 0.30 5.17 -10.63
CA ALA A 381 -0.49 6.18 -9.93
C ALA A 381 -1.34 5.54 -8.81
N LEU A 382 -1.70 6.32 -7.80
CA LEU A 382 -2.53 5.91 -6.68
C LEU A 382 -3.78 6.77 -6.63
N ASP A 383 -4.94 6.12 -6.47
CA ASP A 383 -6.15 6.75 -5.95
C ASP A 383 -6.27 6.43 -4.47
N TYR A 384 -6.54 7.45 -3.66
CA TYR A 384 -6.61 7.31 -2.20
C TYR A 384 -7.62 8.29 -1.60
N VAL A 385 -8.11 7.95 -0.41
CA VAL A 385 -8.87 8.85 0.47
C VAL A 385 -7.93 9.38 1.54
N CYS A 386 -8.03 10.68 1.83
CA CYS A 386 -7.46 11.32 3.01
C CYS A 386 -8.47 12.34 3.54
N ASP A 387 -8.85 12.24 4.81
CA ASP A 387 -9.83 13.14 5.45
C ASP A 387 -11.15 13.25 4.68
N GLY A 388 -11.69 12.10 4.24
CA GLY A 388 -12.95 12.02 3.50
C GLY A 388 -12.92 12.55 2.07
N ARG A 389 -11.75 12.97 1.56
CA ARG A 389 -11.57 13.45 0.18
C ARG A 389 -10.76 12.46 -0.64
N GLN A 390 -11.16 12.27 -1.89
CA GLN A 390 -10.43 11.45 -2.86
C GLN A 390 -9.37 12.26 -3.58
N TYR A 391 -8.20 11.67 -3.76
CA TYR A 391 -7.04 12.25 -4.43
C TYR A 391 -6.41 11.23 -5.37
N ARG A 392 -5.67 11.75 -6.35
CA ARG A 392 -4.77 10.96 -7.20
C ARG A 392 -3.36 11.50 -7.10
N ILE A 393 -2.37 10.61 -7.11
CA ILE A 393 -0.96 10.98 -7.22
C ILE A 393 -0.21 9.99 -8.11
N SER A 394 0.69 10.48 -8.96
CA SER A 394 1.60 9.69 -9.80
C SER A 394 3.05 9.92 -9.35
N PRO A 395 4.05 9.12 -9.76
CA PRO A 395 5.48 9.39 -9.52
C PRO A 395 5.89 10.75 -10.11
N PRO A 396 7.00 11.39 -9.71
CA PRO A 396 7.40 12.66 -10.31
C PRO A 396 7.60 12.47 -11.81
N LEU A 397 7.15 13.44 -12.60
CA LEU A 397 7.38 13.41 -14.04
C LEU A 397 8.60 14.26 -14.34
N VAL A 398 9.54 13.67 -15.08
CA VAL A 398 10.80 14.28 -15.45
C VAL A 398 10.95 14.23 -16.97
N GLU A 399 11.21 15.37 -17.58
CA GLU A 399 11.61 15.43 -18.99
C GLU A 399 13.12 15.51 -19.11
N THR A 400 13.71 14.55 -19.81
CA THR A 400 15.14 14.53 -20.11
C THR A 400 15.37 14.92 -21.57
N TYR A 401 16.02 16.06 -21.79
CA TYR A 401 16.28 16.63 -23.11
C TYR A 401 17.63 17.37 -23.15
N PHE A 402 18.10 17.67 -24.36
CA PHE A 402 19.30 18.52 -24.55
C PHE A 402 18.91 19.99 -24.42
N GLU A 403 19.44 20.70 -23.42
CA GLU A 403 19.19 22.13 -23.24
C GLU A 403 20.24 22.94 -24.03
N PRO A 404 19.85 23.64 -25.11
CA PRO A 404 20.81 24.33 -25.97
C PRO A 404 21.59 25.42 -25.25
N SER A 405 20.98 26.09 -24.26
CA SER A 405 21.65 27.16 -23.51
C SER A 405 22.75 26.64 -22.57
N GLU A 406 22.70 25.37 -22.16
CA GLU A 406 23.71 24.72 -21.32
C GLU A 406 24.62 23.76 -22.10
N GLY A 407 24.26 23.40 -23.34
CA GLY A 407 25.05 22.50 -24.18
C GLY A 407 25.12 21.06 -23.66
N GLN A 408 24.17 20.63 -22.83
CA GLN A 408 24.15 19.32 -22.19
C GLN A 408 22.75 18.75 -22.06
N ARG A 409 22.66 17.44 -21.81
CA ARG A 409 21.39 16.79 -21.43
C ARG A 409 21.09 17.08 -19.96
N ILE A 410 19.86 17.47 -19.69
CA ILE A 410 19.36 17.76 -18.35
C ILE A 410 18.03 17.04 -18.11
N SER A 411 17.68 16.86 -16.84
CA SER A 411 16.44 16.23 -16.40
C SER A 411 15.63 17.23 -15.58
N VAL A 412 14.48 17.66 -16.11
CA VAL A 412 13.67 18.74 -15.53
C VAL A 412 12.38 18.17 -14.96
N ILE A 413 12.06 18.53 -13.71
CA ILE A 413 10.84 18.14 -13.01
C ILE A 413 9.68 18.94 -13.60
N VAL A 414 8.81 18.27 -14.35
CA VAL A 414 7.60 18.90 -14.92
C VAL A 414 6.40 18.79 -13.99
N ASP A 415 6.39 17.76 -13.14
CA ASP A 415 5.40 17.58 -12.06
C ASP A 415 6.02 16.84 -10.87
N GLY A 416 5.49 17.10 -9.66
CA GLY A 416 5.95 16.44 -8.44
C GLY A 416 7.02 17.17 -7.63
N LEU A 417 7.31 18.45 -7.93
CA LEU A 417 8.34 19.25 -7.22
C LEU A 417 8.22 19.17 -5.69
N HIS A 418 7.00 19.31 -5.14
CA HIS A 418 6.78 19.27 -3.68
C HIS A 418 7.16 17.92 -3.07
N ARG A 419 6.95 16.80 -3.78
CA ARG A 419 7.39 15.48 -3.32
C ARG A 419 8.91 15.34 -3.39
N VAL A 420 9.55 15.85 -4.44
CA VAL A 420 11.02 15.81 -4.53
C VAL A 420 11.65 16.68 -3.43
N MET A 421 11.05 17.84 -3.14
CA MET A 421 11.43 18.69 -2.00
C MET A 421 11.29 17.94 -0.67
N LEU A 422 10.17 17.24 -0.44
CA LEU A 422 9.99 16.42 0.75
C LEU A 422 11.06 15.31 0.85
N ALA A 423 11.35 14.62 -0.25
CA ALA A 423 12.40 13.59 -0.28
C ALA A 423 13.76 14.17 0.12
N ARG A 424 14.09 15.36 -0.40
CA ARG A 424 15.31 16.10 -0.03
C ARG A 424 15.32 16.51 1.45
N GLU A 425 14.20 16.98 2.00
CA GLU A 425 14.06 17.30 3.43
C GLU A 425 14.30 16.08 4.33
N LEU A 426 13.96 14.89 3.83
CA LEU A 426 14.15 13.61 4.53
C LEU A 426 15.54 12.99 4.32
N GLY A 427 16.43 13.65 3.57
CA GLY A 427 17.78 13.15 3.30
C GLY A 427 17.82 11.99 2.29
N ILE A 428 16.75 11.78 1.51
CA ILE A 428 16.73 10.78 0.44
C ILE A 428 17.56 11.30 -0.74
N GLU A 429 18.48 10.49 -1.24
CA GLU A 429 19.40 10.88 -2.32
C GLU A 429 18.85 10.58 -3.71
N GLU A 430 18.02 9.54 -3.85
CA GLU A 430 17.46 9.08 -5.11
C GLU A 430 15.99 8.73 -4.97
N ILE A 431 15.20 8.96 -6.02
CA ILE A 431 13.77 8.65 -6.05
C ILE A 431 13.38 8.01 -7.37
N TRP A 432 12.30 7.24 -7.35
CA TRP A 432 11.64 6.78 -8.58
C TRP A 432 10.89 7.93 -9.25
N VAL A 433 11.05 8.04 -10.57
CA VAL A 433 10.37 9.01 -11.43
C VAL A 433 9.86 8.34 -12.70
N ILE A 434 8.88 8.97 -13.33
CA ILE A 434 8.57 8.74 -14.74
C ILE A 434 9.49 9.64 -15.55
N GLU A 435 10.49 9.04 -16.20
CA GLU A 435 11.37 9.74 -17.12
C GLU A 435 10.81 9.70 -18.53
N ILE A 436 10.71 10.87 -19.15
CA ILE A 436 10.24 11.06 -20.51
C ILE A 436 11.37 11.68 -21.32
N SER A 437 11.80 11.00 -22.37
CA SER A 437 12.89 11.42 -23.26
C SER A 437 12.47 11.30 -24.72
N ASP A 438 13.30 11.76 -25.65
CA ASP A 438 13.03 11.70 -27.09
C ASP A 438 11.70 12.38 -27.47
N ILE A 439 11.37 13.46 -26.78
CA ILE A 439 10.23 14.33 -27.06
C ILE A 439 10.55 15.12 -28.35
N PRO A 440 9.65 15.17 -29.34
CA PRO A 440 9.89 15.95 -30.57
C PRO A 440 10.23 17.41 -30.27
N GLU A 441 11.27 17.94 -30.92
CA GLU A 441 11.83 19.28 -30.65
C GLU A 441 10.81 20.43 -30.82
N GLN A 442 9.81 20.24 -31.68
CA GLN A 442 8.69 21.16 -31.87
C GLN A 442 7.80 21.35 -30.62
N PHE A 443 7.97 20.53 -29.58
CA PHE A 443 7.26 20.61 -28.31
C PHE A 443 8.20 20.98 -27.15
N PRO A 444 8.77 22.20 -27.13
CA PRO A 444 9.72 22.60 -26.11
C PRO A 444 9.09 22.67 -24.72
N LEU A 445 9.88 22.38 -23.69
CA LEU A 445 9.51 22.71 -22.32
C LEU A 445 9.52 24.23 -22.13
N VAL A 446 8.36 24.79 -21.78
CA VAL A 446 8.17 26.24 -21.60
C VAL A 446 8.94 26.80 -20.40
N PRO A 447 8.84 26.24 -19.17
CA PRO A 447 9.67 26.72 -18.09
C PRO A 447 11.14 26.37 -18.35
N LEU A 448 12.01 27.37 -18.19
CA LEU A 448 13.44 27.17 -18.18
C LEU A 448 13.84 26.35 -16.93
N PRO A 449 14.83 25.45 -17.06
CA PRO A 449 15.36 24.72 -15.93
C PRO A 449 15.97 25.66 -14.90
N LEU A 450 15.80 25.32 -13.63
CA LEU A 450 16.34 26.06 -12.49
C LEU A 450 17.32 25.19 -11.69
N THR A 451 18.08 25.85 -10.82
CA THR A 451 18.81 25.17 -9.76
C THR A 451 17.94 25.02 -8.52
N TRP A 452 18.33 24.14 -7.62
CA TRP A 452 17.63 24.02 -6.34
C TRP A 452 17.68 25.30 -5.49
N ASP A 453 18.74 26.10 -5.62
CA ASP A 453 18.91 27.36 -4.89
C ASP A 453 17.94 28.45 -5.38
N ASP A 454 17.38 28.29 -6.58
CA ASP A 454 16.34 29.16 -7.12
C ASP A 454 14.95 28.88 -6.52
N VAL A 455 14.76 27.74 -5.83
CA VAL A 455 13.45 27.33 -5.28
C VAL A 455 13.28 27.85 -3.86
N ARG A 456 12.23 28.65 -3.63
CA ARG A 456 11.87 29.18 -2.32
C ARG A 456 10.68 28.43 -1.72
N LEU A 457 10.79 28.05 -0.45
CA LEU A 457 9.62 27.67 0.33
C LEU A 457 8.79 28.90 0.65
N VAL A 458 7.50 28.83 0.35
CA VAL A 458 6.56 29.94 0.56
C VAL A 458 5.23 29.39 1.05
N SER A 459 4.52 30.20 1.84
CA SER A 459 3.18 29.84 2.35
C SER A 459 2.07 30.10 1.33
N ASP A 460 2.26 31.11 0.47
CA ASP A 460 1.30 31.56 -0.54
C ASP A 460 1.83 31.45 -1.97
N VAL A 461 0.91 31.27 -2.92
CA VAL A 461 1.24 31.18 -4.34
C VAL A 461 1.74 32.54 -4.83
N PRO A 462 2.97 32.65 -5.37
CA PRO A 462 3.47 33.92 -5.85
C PRO A 462 2.75 34.37 -7.13
N PRO A 463 2.81 35.67 -7.50
CA PRO A 463 2.28 36.18 -8.76
C PRO A 463 2.80 35.40 -9.96
N THR A 464 2.00 35.28 -11.03
CA THR A 464 2.28 34.43 -12.20
C THR A 464 3.70 34.57 -12.76
N LEU A 465 4.17 35.80 -13.01
CA LEU A 465 5.49 36.06 -13.57
C LEU A 465 6.64 35.69 -12.63
N GLN A 466 6.37 35.52 -11.34
CA GLN A 466 7.35 35.13 -10.33
C GLN A 466 7.38 33.61 -10.10
N LYS A 467 6.42 32.85 -10.64
CA LYS A 467 6.32 31.39 -10.43
C LYS A 467 7.42 30.61 -11.15
N ARG A 468 7.86 31.11 -12.30
CA ARG A 468 8.71 30.40 -13.27
C ARG A 468 9.48 31.39 -14.13
N ARG A 469 10.60 30.95 -14.70
CA ARG A 469 11.28 31.64 -15.81
C ARG A 469 10.77 31.04 -17.11
N PHE A 470 10.18 31.86 -17.98
CA PHE A 470 9.57 31.40 -19.23
C PHE A 470 10.56 31.46 -20.39
N ARG A 471 10.60 30.40 -21.22
CA ARG A 471 11.39 30.36 -22.45
C ARG A 471 10.92 31.40 -23.48
N PHE A 472 9.61 31.65 -23.51
CA PHE A 472 8.96 32.64 -24.38
C PHE A 472 8.30 33.73 -23.51
N PRO A 473 9.07 34.74 -23.05
CA PRO A 473 8.54 35.74 -22.12
C PRO A 473 7.58 36.75 -22.77
N THR A 474 7.59 36.89 -24.10
CA THR A 474 6.67 37.77 -24.86
C THR A 474 6.08 37.04 -26.07
N LEU A 475 4.97 37.53 -26.61
CA LEU A 475 4.34 36.97 -27.80
C LEU A 475 5.30 36.97 -29.01
N GLU A 476 6.12 38.01 -29.17
CA GLU A 476 7.10 38.09 -30.27
C GLU A 476 8.22 37.05 -30.17
N SER A 477 8.51 36.58 -28.95
CA SER A 477 9.50 35.52 -28.73
C SER A 477 8.96 34.12 -28.95
N PHE A 478 7.64 33.98 -29.13
CA PHE A 478 6.99 32.69 -29.33
C PHE A 478 7.29 32.16 -30.74
N PRO A 479 7.64 30.86 -30.90
CA PRO A 479 8.00 30.31 -32.20
C PRO A 479 6.80 30.26 -33.15
N ASP A 480 7.04 30.35 -34.46
CA ASP A 480 5.99 30.11 -35.45
C ASP A 480 5.60 28.62 -35.44
N ILE A 481 4.33 28.35 -35.12
CA ILE A 481 3.76 27.00 -35.02
C ILE A 481 2.75 26.68 -36.15
N SER A 482 2.57 27.60 -37.11
CA SER A 482 1.56 27.47 -38.17
C SER A 482 1.75 26.21 -39.04
N GLY A 483 2.96 25.66 -39.07
CA GLY A 483 3.26 24.40 -39.76
C GLY A 483 2.67 23.15 -39.11
N PHE A 484 2.23 23.21 -37.85
CA PHE A 484 1.71 22.03 -37.14
C PHE A 484 0.55 22.30 -36.17
N SER A 485 0.15 23.55 -35.94
CA SER A 485 -1.06 23.90 -35.19
C SER A 485 -1.91 24.89 -35.97
N GLN A 486 -3.23 24.74 -35.86
CA GLN A 486 -4.22 25.66 -36.43
C GLN A 486 -4.73 26.69 -35.40
N VAL A 487 -4.31 26.57 -34.13
CA VAL A 487 -4.74 27.49 -33.08
C VAL A 487 -3.93 28.78 -33.17
N GLN A 488 -4.62 29.92 -33.19
CA GLN A 488 -3.95 31.21 -33.18
C GLN A 488 -3.35 31.50 -31.79
N VAL A 489 -2.05 31.81 -31.77
CA VAL A 489 -1.35 32.25 -30.56
C VAL A 489 -1.60 33.74 -30.34
N ASN A 490 -1.88 34.14 -29.10
CA ASN A 490 -2.19 35.51 -28.71
C ASN A 490 -1.67 35.81 -27.29
N GLU A 491 -1.87 37.05 -26.82
CA GLU A 491 -1.46 37.53 -25.49
C GLU A 491 -2.02 36.71 -24.32
N GLU A 492 -3.14 36.00 -24.52
CA GLU A 492 -3.80 35.25 -23.47
C GLU A 492 -3.25 33.82 -23.32
N ASN A 493 -2.77 33.21 -24.41
CA ASN A 493 -2.40 31.80 -24.43
C ASN A 493 -0.90 31.51 -24.59
N PHE A 494 -0.09 32.46 -25.09
CA PHE A 494 1.30 32.16 -25.50
C PHE A 494 2.18 31.61 -24.35
N LEU A 495 2.04 32.15 -23.13
CA LEU A 495 2.84 31.76 -21.96
C LEU A 495 2.66 30.29 -21.57
N TYR A 496 1.48 29.74 -21.87
CA TYR A 496 1.09 28.39 -21.45
C TYR A 496 0.79 27.48 -22.62
N PHE A 497 1.01 27.94 -23.86
CA PHE A 497 0.59 27.23 -25.04
C PHE A 497 1.10 25.79 -25.02
N PHE A 498 2.42 25.56 -24.90
CA PHE A 498 3.05 24.24 -24.90
C PHE A 498 2.97 23.46 -23.58
N TYR A 499 2.23 23.93 -22.57
CA TYR A 499 2.12 23.19 -21.31
C TYR A 499 1.40 21.86 -21.50
N ARG A 500 1.80 20.87 -20.72
CA ARG A 500 1.25 19.52 -20.77
C ARG A 500 0.11 19.43 -19.77
N ASP A 501 -1.03 18.92 -20.21
CA ASP A 501 -2.14 18.65 -19.32
C ASP A 501 -1.93 17.30 -18.61
N LEU A 502 -1.54 17.40 -17.35
CA LEU A 502 -1.23 16.26 -16.49
C LEU A 502 -2.35 15.98 -15.47
N SER A 503 -3.55 16.55 -15.68
CA SER A 503 -4.67 16.42 -14.73
C SER A 503 -5.07 14.96 -14.45
N LEU A 504 -5.05 14.09 -15.46
CA LEU A 504 -5.36 12.66 -15.30
C LEU A 504 -4.37 11.90 -14.40
N LEU A 505 -3.20 12.48 -14.11
CA LEU A 505 -2.16 11.94 -13.24
C LEU A 505 -2.15 12.56 -11.83
N GLY A 506 -3.19 13.33 -11.50
CA GLY A 506 -3.34 13.98 -10.19
C GLY A 506 -2.63 15.33 -10.07
N SER A 507 -2.15 15.90 -11.18
CA SER A 507 -1.57 17.24 -11.17
C SER A 507 -2.66 18.30 -11.24
N ASP A 508 -2.69 19.21 -10.28
CA ASP A 508 -3.54 20.42 -10.33
C ASP A 508 -3.13 21.41 -11.44
N GLY A 509 -2.01 21.15 -12.13
CA GLY A 509 -1.56 21.86 -13.33
C GLY A 509 -1.52 23.39 -13.23
N ILE A 510 -1.73 24.05 -14.37
CA ILE A 510 -2.10 25.47 -14.41
C ILE A 510 -3.62 25.54 -14.28
N ARG A 511 -4.11 26.24 -13.25
CA ARG A 511 -5.50 26.66 -13.19
C ARG A 511 -5.72 27.67 -14.31
N THR A 512 -6.27 27.22 -15.46
CA THR A 512 -6.88 28.13 -16.42
C THR A 512 -7.99 28.86 -15.65
N GLN A 513 -7.91 30.18 -15.57
CA GLN A 513 -8.98 30.97 -14.96
C GLN A 513 -10.28 30.61 -15.70
N SER A 514 -11.21 29.97 -14.99
CA SER A 514 -12.58 29.77 -15.42
C SER A 514 -13.34 31.08 -15.38
#